data_AF-A0A1E3QJG3-F1
#
_entry.id   AF-A0A1E3QJG3-F1
#
_cell.length_a   1.000
_cell.length_b   1.000
_cell.length_c   1.000
_cell.angle_alpha   90.00
_cell.angle_beta   90.00
_cell.angle_gamma   90.00
#
_symmetry.space_group_name_H-M   'P 1'
#
loop_
_entity.id
_entity.type
_entity.pdbx_description
1 polymer ?
#
loop_
_entity_poly.entity_id
_entity_poly.type
_entity_poly.pdbx_seq_one_letter_code
_entity_poly.pdbx_strand_id
1 'polypeptide(L)'
;MPNQTSSQIAESYLLSAQLTTFSKLLPYAKFAKLFPRATNPKTIDLMYKQLARLKEEQFERVRALLSRDFAPLVSVQGYVDENPFTDRTTIESVNAKLEQLCKQLEYEISSVEAFNAKLLEAMNMSVDELNDLRYGKYTSQELVQSTNESLDRLEEILAEKLP
;
A
#
# COMPACT_ATOMS: atom_id res chain seq x y z
N MET A 1 -18.67 22.62 -12.43
CA MET A 1 -18.59 21.35 -13.18
C MET A 1 -18.72 20.22 -12.16
N PRO A 2 -19.72 19.34 -12.25
CA PRO A 2 -19.89 18.28 -11.26
C PRO A 2 -18.75 17.25 -11.43
N ASN A 3 -18.02 17.00 -10.35
CA ASN A 3 -16.96 15.98 -10.29
C ASN A 3 -17.61 14.60 -10.40
N GLN A 4 -17.74 14.09 -11.62
CA GLN A 4 -18.03 12.67 -11.85
C GLN A 4 -16.79 11.89 -11.40
N THR A 5 -16.94 11.06 -10.36
CA THR A 5 -15.87 10.17 -9.94
C THR A 5 -15.55 9.19 -11.06
N SER A 6 -14.28 8.75 -11.17
CA SER A 6 -13.86 7.81 -12.21
C SER A 6 -14.71 6.53 -12.25
N SER A 7 -15.33 6.12 -11.12
CA SER A 7 -16.31 5.03 -11.06
C SER A 7 -17.61 5.38 -11.78
N GLN A 8 -18.16 6.59 -11.61
CA GLN A 8 -19.33 7.03 -12.36
C GLN A 8 -19.05 7.14 -13.86
N ILE A 9 -17.82 7.49 -14.24
CA ILE A 9 -17.40 7.49 -15.65
C ILE A 9 -17.28 6.04 -16.16
N ALA A 10 -16.66 5.14 -15.42
CA ALA A 10 -16.58 3.73 -15.82
C ALA A 10 -17.96 3.06 -15.89
N GLU A 11 -18.83 3.29 -14.90
CA GLU A 11 -20.20 2.77 -14.89
C GLU A 11 -21.05 3.40 -15.99
N SER A 12 -21.01 4.72 -16.14
CA SER A 12 -21.80 5.39 -17.18
C SER A 12 -21.29 5.05 -18.57
N TYR A 13 -19.98 4.98 -18.83
CA TYR A 13 -19.45 4.73 -20.16
C TYR A 13 -19.31 3.24 -20.51
N LEU A 14 -18.82 2.40 -19.60
CA LEU A 14 -18.54 0.98 -19.86
C LEU A 14 -19.74 0.07 -19.56
N LEU A 15 -20.51 0.34 -18.50
CA LEU A 15 -21.70 -0.45 -18.16
C LEU A 15 -22.99 0.10 -18.78
N SER A 16 -23.15 1.43 -18.89
CA SER A 16 -24.41 2.04 -19.33
C SER A 16 -24.41 2.55 -20.78
N ALA A 17 -23.29 3.10 -21.30
CA ALA A 17 -23.31 3.87 -22.55
C ALA A 17 -22.69 3.19 -23.78
N GLN A 18 -21.95 2.09 -23.67
CA GLN A 18 -21.29 1.47 -24.83
C GLN A 18 -21.75 0.07 -25.24
N LEU A 19 -22.80 -0.46 -24.61
CA LEU A 19 -23.50 -1.65 -25.11
C LEU A 19 -24.92 -1.26 -25.53
N THR A 20 -25.00 -0.30 -26.44
CA THR A 20 -26.25 -0.04 -27.16
C THR A 20 -26.50 -1.21 -28.10
N THR A 21 -27.61 -1.92 -27.89
CA THR A 21 -28.18 -2.97 -28.75
C THR A 21 -27.82 -2.74 -30.23
N PHE A 22 -27.44 -3.80 -30.96
CA PHE A 22 -26.95 -3.68 -32.35
C PHE A 22 -27.85 -2.82 -33.25
N SER A 23 -29.16 -2.82 -32.99
CA SER A 23 -30.17 -2.00 -33.67
C SER A 23 -29.91 -0.48 -33.61
N LYS A 24 -29.21 0.02 -32.59
CA LYS A 24 -28.81 1.43 -32.44
C LYS A 24 -27.51 1.75 -33.19
N LEU A 25 -26.58 0.80 -33.25
CA LEU A 25 -25.28 0.98 -33.91
C LEU A 25 -25.39 0.86 -35.45
N LEU A 26 -26.25 -0.04 -35.94
CA LEU A 26 -26.52 -0.16 -37.36
C LEU A 26 -28.03 -0.31 -37.62
N PRO A 27 -28.76 0.81 -37.74
CA PRO A 27 -30.17 0.77 -38.11
C PRO A 27 -30.38 0.11 -39.49
N TYR A 28 -31.47 -0.65 -39.63
CA TYR A 28 -31.85 -1.34 -40.87
C TYR A 28 -31.80 -0.44 -42.12
N ALA A 29 -32.16 0.84 -41.96
CA ALA A 29 -32.13 1.83 -43.03
C ALA A 29 -30.73 2.09 -43.61
N LYS A 30 -29.67 1.95 -42.80
CA LYS A 30 -28.27 2.08 -43.24
C LYS A 30 -27.76 0.76 -43.82
N PHE A 31 -28.19 -0.37 -43.24
CA PHE A 31 -27.86 -1.72 -43.72
C PHE A 31 -28.43 -2.00 -45.11
N ALA A 32 -29.70 -1.66 -45.35
CA ALA A 32 -30.36 -1.87 -46.64
C ALA A 32 -29.74 -1.05 -47.79
N LYS A 33 -29.05 0.06 -47.47
CA LYS A 33 -28.33 0.88 -48.46
C LYS A 33 -27.00 0.26 -48.92
N LEU A 34 -26.47 -0.74 -48.19
CA LEU A 34 -25.20 -1.39 -48.51
C LEU A 34 -25.34 -2.48 -49.58
N PHE A 35 -26.58 -2.87 -49.95
CA PHE A 35 -26.82 -3.92 -50.92
C PHE A 35 -27.23 -3.36 -52.30
N PRO A 36 -26.81 -4.01 -53.39
CA PRO A 36 -27.25 -3.64 -54.73
C PRO A 36 -28.78 -3.76 -54.86
N ARG A 37 -29.40 -2.83 -55.61
CA ARG A 37 -30.86 -2.70 -55.82
C ARG A 37 -31.58 -3.96 -56.35
N ALA A 38 -30.85 -4.99 -56.77
CA ALA A 38 -31.38 -6.24 -57.31
C ALA A 38 -31.60 -7.34 -56.25
N THR A 39 -31.32 -7.06 -54.97
CA THR A 39 -31.42 -8.07 -53.91
C THR A 39 -32.81 -8.09 -53.30
N ASN A 40 -33.42 -9.27 -53.19
CA ASN A 40 -34.76 -9.45 -52.63
C ASN A 40 -34.83 -8.86 -51.21
N PRO A 41 -35.80 -7.96 -50.92
CA PRO A 41 -35.88 -7.28 -49.63
C PRO A 41 -36.11 -8.24 -48.46
N LYS A 42 -36.77 -9.39 -48.72
CA LYS A 42 -36.99 -10.46 -47.73
C LYS A 42 -35.67 -11.13 -47.29
N THR A 43 -34.72 -11.28 -48.21
CA THR A 43 -33.42 -11.87 -47.91
C THR A 43 -32.55 -10.90 -47.10
N ILE A 44 -32.60 -9.60 -47.41
CA ILE A 44 -31.92 -8.56 -46.64
C ILE A 44 -32.48 -8.47 -45.22
N ASP A 45 -33.80 -8.54 -45.05
CA ASP A 45 -34.45 -8.58 -43.72
C ASP A 45 -34.03 -9.82 -42.92
N LEU A 46 -33.98 -10.99 -43.56
CA LEU A 46 -33.50 -12.21 -42.92
C LEU A 46 -32.03 -12.11 -42.49
N MET A 47 -31.18 -11.58 -43.36
CA MET A 47 -29.76 -11.36 -43.07
C MET A 47 -29.55 -10.33 -41.95
N TYR A 48 -30.33 -9.25 -41.95
CA TYR A 48 -30.29 -8.25 -40.89
C TYR A 48 -30.72 -8.85 -39.55
N LYS A 49 -31.79 -9.65 -39.52
CA LYS A 49 -32.23 -10.36 -38.31
C LYS A 49 -31.20 -11.34 -37.79
N GLN A 50 -30.55 -12.10 -38.69
CA GLN A 50 -29.49 -13.03 -38.31
C GLN A 50 -28.24 -12.31 -37.80
N LEU A 51 -27.81 -11.24 -38.48
CA LEU A 51 -26.66 -10.44 -38.08
C LEU A 51 -26.92 -9.72 -36.75
N ALA A 52 -28.11 -9.15 -36.58
CA ALA A 52 -28.53 -8.53 -35.33
C ALA A 52 -28.52 -9.52 -34.18
N ARG A 53 -29.04 -10.73 -34.39
CA ARG A 53 -29.01 -11.79 -33.38
C ARG A 53 -27.58 -12.18 -32.98
N LEU A 54 -26.70 -12.44 -33.95
CA LEU A 54 -25.32 -12.80 -33.68
C LEU A 54 -24.55 -11.69 -32.97
N LYS A 55 -24.79 -10.43 -33.35
CA LYS A 55 -24.13 -9.28 -32.72
C LYS A 55 -24.66 -9.02 -31.33
N GLU A 56 -25.96 -9.17 -31.10
CA GLU A 56 -26.55 -9.05 -29.76
C GLU A 56 -25.99 -10.12 -28.81
N GLU A 57 -25.78 -11.35 -29.29
CA GLU A 57 -25.13 -12.39 -28.50
C GLU A 57 -23.68 -12.03 -28.11
N GLN A 58 -22.91 -11.46 -29.04
CA GLN A 58 -21.55 -11.00 -28.75
C GLN A 58 -21.54 -9.82 -27.77
N PHE A 59 -22.48 -8.89 -27.93
CA PHE A 59 -22.65 -7.80 -26.98
C PHE A 59 -23.02 -8.32 -25.59
N GLU A 60 -23.90 -9.31 -25.50
CA GLU A 60 -24.27 -9.91 -24.21
C GLU A 60 -23.11 -10.67 -23.56
N ARG A 61 -22.26 -11.36 -24.35
CA ARG A 61 -21.03 -11.97 -23.83
C ARG A 61 -20.04 -10.92 -23.31
N VAL A 62 -19.80 -9.86 -24.08
CA VAL A 62 -18.92 -8.75 -23.65
C VAL A 62 -19.50 -8.09 -22.40
N ARG A 63 -20.82 -7.93 -22.32
CA ARG A 63 -21.50 -7.43 -21.12
C ARG A 63 -21.27 -8.35 -19.92
N ALA A 64 -21.44 -9.66 -20.08
CA ALA A 64 -21.22 -10.62 -19.01
C ALA A 64 -19.75 -10.62 -18.53
N LEU A 65 -18.79 -10.50 -19.46
CA LEU A 65 -17.37 -10.39 -19.13
C LEU A 65 -17.05 -9.07 -18.42
N LEU A 66 -17.56 -7.95 -18.92
CA LEU A 66 -17.39 -6.65 -18.28
C LEU A 66 -18.06 -6.62 -16.90
N SER A 67 -19.26 -7.14 -16.74
CA SER A 67 -19.90 -7.27 -15.43
C SER A 67 -19.11 -8.19 -14.51
N ARG A 68 -18.59 -9.32 -14.98
CA ARG A 68 -17.79 -10.23 -14.16
C ARG A 68 -16.48 -9.59 -13.68
N ASP A 69 -15.79 -8.88 -14.58
CA ASP A 69 -14.45 -8.38 -14.30
C ASP A 69 -14.47 -6.99 -13.61
N PHE A 70 -15.52 -6.19 -13.84
CA PHE A 70 -15.63 -4.83 -13.28
C PHE A 70 -16.69 -4.66 -12.18
N ALA A 71 -17.68 -5.56 -12.02
CA ALA A 71 -18.54 -5.54 -10.83
C ALA A 71 -17.76 -5.61 -9.51
N PRO A 72 -16.70 -6.44 -9.36
CA PRO A 72 -15.92 -6.45 -8.12
C PRO A 72 -15.20 -5.12 -7.87
N LEU A 73 -14.85 -4.35 -8.91
CA LEU A 73 -14.19 -3.06 -8.78
C LEU A 73 -15.14 -1.94 -8.32
N VAL A 74 -16.42 -2.02 -8.69
CA VAL A 74 -17.45 -1.06 -8.25
C VAL A 74 -17.88 -1.35 -6.80
N SER A 75 -17.89 -2.62 -6.37
CA SER A 75 -18.17 -2.98 -4.98
C SER A 75 -17.02 -2.68 -3.99
N VAL A 76 -15.81 -2.36 -4.47
CA VAL A 76 -14.65 -2.04 -3.60
C VAL A 76 -14.79 -0.70 -2.88
N GLN A 77 -15.71 0.18 -3.27
CA GLN A 77 -15.97 1.43 -2.53
C GLN A 77 -16.89 1.24 -1.30
N GLY A 78 -17.48 0.04 -1.10
CA GLY A 78 -18.57 -0.18 -0.15
C GLY A 78 -18.32 -1.10 1.04
N TYR A 79 -17.17 -1.78 1.13
CA TYR A 79 -16.88 -2.70 2.23
C TYR A 79 -15.54 -2.37 2.89
N VAL A 80 -15.59 -1.39 3.79
CA VAL A 80 -14.80 -1.41 5.02
C VAL A 80 -15.48 -2.47 5.89
N ASP A 81 -14.99 -3.70 5.84
CA ASP A 81 -14.96 -4.69 6.94
C ASP A 81 -14.88 -6.13 6.44
N GLU A 82 -13.89 -6.84 7.01
CA GLU A 82 -13.79 -8.29 7.21
C GLU A 82 -13.67 -9.23 6.00
N ASN A 83 -12.46 -9.36 5.43
CA ASN A 83 -11.90 -10.68 5.10
C ASN A 83 -10.35 -10.66 4.96
N PRO A 84 -9.60 -11.65 5.49
CA PRO A 84 -8.17 -11.57 5.81
C PRO A 84 -7.24 -12.02 4.67
N PHE A 85 -7.60 -11.78 3.40
CA PHE A 85 -6.82 -12.31 2.25
C PHE A 85 -6.59 -11.33 1.09
N THR A 86 -6.59 -10.03 1.38
CA THR A 86 -5.99 -9.03 0.49
C THR A 86 -4.70 -8.50 1.10
N ASP A 87 -3.69 -9.38 1.16
CA ASP A 87 -2.29 -8.95 1.27
C ASP A 87 -1.81 -8.40 -0.10
N ARG A 88 -2.62 -7.51 -0.68
CA ARG A 88 -2.12 -6.55 -1.63
C ARG A 88 -1.53 -5.46 -0.77
N THR A 89 -0.23 -5.58 -0.52
CA THR A 89 0.61 -4.47 -0.09
C THR A 89 0.38 -3.30 -1.05
N THR A 90 -0.60 -2.44 -0.75
CA THR A 90 -0.74 -1.20 -1.46
C THR A 90 0.54 -0.41 -1.23
N ILE A 91 0.96 0.40 -2.18
CA ILE A 91 2.14 1.26 -2.02
C ILE A 91 2.02 2.08 -0.71
N GLU A 92 0.79 2.43 -0.34
CA GLU A 92 0.43 3.08 0.92
C GLU A 92 0.77 2.22 2.16
N SER A 93 0.47 0.91 2.16
CA SER A 93 0.80 0.04 3.31
C SER A 93 2.30 -0.21 3.43
N VAL A 94 3.02 -0.30 2.31
CA VAL A 94 4.48 -0.39 2.30
C VAL A 94 5.10 0.92 2.80
N ASN A 95 4.60 2.06 2.35
CA ASN A 95 5.10 3.36 2.79
C ASN A 95 4.85 3.58 4.29
N ALA A 96 3.65 3.24 4.79
CA ALA A 96 3.35 3.31 6.21
C ALA A 96 4.27 2.40 7.05
N LYS A 97 4.56 1.19 6.56
CA LYS A 97 5.50 0.27 7.22
C LYS A 97 6.94 0.78 7.18
N LEU A 98 7.38 1.36 6.07
CA LEU A 98 8.70 1.99 5.96
C LEU A 98 8.84 3.18 6.92
N GLU A 99 7.84 4.07 6.98
CA GLU A 99 7.83 5.17 7.94
C GLU A 99 7.88 4.69 9.39
N GLN A 100 7.15 3.62 9.71
CA GLN A 100 7.19 3.00 11.04
C GLN A 100 8.59 2.42 11.34
N LEU A 101 9.19 1.70 10.40
CA LEU A 101 10.52 1.12 10.56
C LEU A 101 11.60 2.22 10.69
N CYS A 102 11.50 3.30 9.91
CA CYS A 102 12.39 4.46 10.05
C CYS A 102 12.29 5.07 11.46
N LYS A 103 11.07 5.29 11.97
CA LYS A 103 10.87 5.79 13.34
C LYS A 103 11.44 4.85 14.41
N GLN A 104 11.31 3.54 14.21
CA GLN A 104 11.88 2.55 15.13
C GLN A 104 13.41 2.58 15.13
N LEU A 105 14.03 2.66 13.95
CA LEU A 105 15.49 2.78 13.83
C LEU A 105 16.01 4.09 14.42
N GLU A 106 15.34 5.22 14.17
CA GLU A 106 15.70 6.52 14.76
C GLU A 106 15.63 6.48 16.29
N TYR A 107 14.61 5.82 16.84
CA TYR A 107 14.50 5.61 18.29
C TYR A 107 15.62 4.72 18.84
N GLU A 108 15.93 3.62 18.16
CA GLU A 108 16.99 2.70 18.58
C GLU A 108 18.37 3.37 18.52
N ILE A 109 18.67 4.12 17.46
CA ILE A 109 19.90 4.91 17.33
C ILE A 109 20.00 5.91 18.49
N SER A 110 18.93 6.68 18.75
CA SER A 110 18.90 7.65 19.85
C SER A 110 19.12 7.00 21.22
N SER A 111 18.55 5.80 21.43
CA SER A 111 18.74 5.01 22.64
C SER A 111 20.18 4.55 22.81
N VAL A 112 20.81 4.05 21.73
CA VAL A 112 22.21 3.61 21.74
C VAL A 112 23.16 4.79 21.94
N GLU A 113 22.91 5.94 21.32
CA GLU A 113 23.71 7.15 21.50
C GLU A 113 23.65 7.64 22.95
N ALA A 114 22.45 7.68 23.54
CA ALA A 114 22.28 8.07 24.95
C ALA A 114 22.99 7.10 25.90
N PHE A 115 22.93 5.79 25.61
CA PHE A 115 23.65 4.79 26.38
C PHE A 115 25.18 4.97 26.28
N ASN A 116 25.69 5.13 25.06
CA ASN A 116 27.12 5.32 24.81
C ASN A 116 27.65 6.59 25.51
N ALA A 117 26.86 7.67 25.53
CA ALA A 117 27.22 8.89 26.25
C ALA A 117 27.37 8.64 27.76
N LYS A 118 26.43 7.91 28.38
CA LYS A 118 26.51 7.52 29.80
C LYS A 118 27.72 6.62 30.09
N LEU A 119 27.97 5.64 29.21
CA LEU A 119 29.09 4.71 29.38
C LEU A 119 30.44 5.45 29.30
N LEU A 120 30.59 6.37 28.35
CA LEU A 120 31.79 7.20 28.23
C LEU A 120 31.99 8.10 29.46
N GLU A 121 30.91 8.69 29.99
CA GLU A 121 30.96 9.50 31.21
C GLU A 121 31.42 8.66 32.41
N ALA A 122 30.80 7.50 32.64
CA ALA A 122 31.18 6.60 33.73
C ALA A 122 32.63 6.09 33.59
N MET A 123 33.06 5.77 32.37
CA MET A 123 34.43 5.35 32.10
C MET A 123 35.43 6.47 32.39
N ASN A 124 35.15 7.71 31.97
CA ASN A 124 36.01 8.85 32.28
C ASN A 124 36.11 9.08 33.78
N MET A 125 35.00 9.01 34.52
CA MET A 125 35.01 9.13 35.98
C MET A 125 35.87 8.03 36.63
N SER A 126 35.71 6.77 36.22
CA SER A 126 36.50 5.66 36.76
C SER A 126 38.00 5.83 36.45
N VAL A 127 38.35 6.27 35.24
CA VAL A 127 39.75 6.55 34.87
C VAL A 127 40.33 7.71 35.68
N ASP A 128 39.56 8.77 35.92
CA ASP A 128 40.00 9.92 36.73
C ASP A 128 40.25 9.52 38.18
N GLU A 129 39.36 8.73 38.77
CA GLU A 129 39.52 8.24 40.14
C GLU A 129 40.67 7.23 40.27
N LEU A 130 40.86 6.35 39.28
CA LEU A 130 42.02 5.45 39.21
C LEU A 130 43.33 6.23 39.05
N ASN A 131 43.32 7.34 38.30
CA ASN A 131 44.47 8.24 38.20
C ASN A 131 44.75 8.89 39.55
N ASP A 132 43.74 9.42 40.23
CA ASP A 132 43.91 10.02 41.57
C ASP A 132 44.40 9.01 42.61
N LEU A 133 43.95 7.75 42.53
CA LEU A 133 44.44 6.63 43.34
C LEU A 133 45.90 6.30 43.04
N ARG A 134 46.28 6.25 41.75
CA ARG A 134 47.65 5.97 41.31
C ARG A 134 48.64 7.06 41.74
N TYR A 135 48.21 8.32 41.72
CA TYR A 135 49.06 9.46 42.06
C TYR A 135 48.93 9.92 43.52
N GLY A 136 48.12 9.23 44.34
CA GLY A 136 48.07 9.40 45.80
C GLY A 136 47.59 10.77 46.25
N LYS A 137 46.67 11.39 45.49
CA LYS A 137 46.25 12.78 45.67
C LYS A 137 45.37 13.02 46.92
N TYR A 138 44.79 11.95 47.48
CA TYR A 138 43.97 11.95 48.71
C TYR A 138 44.31 10.72 49.58
N THR A 139 43.74 10.63 50.78
CA THR A 139 43.96 9.49 51.71
C THR A 139 43.50 8.19 51.06
N SER A 140 44.31 7.14 51.15
CA SER A 140 44.13 5.90 50.37
C SER A 140 42.82 5.17 50.61
N GLN A 141 42.15 5.40 51.75
CA GLN A 141 40.93 4.69 52.11
C GLN A 141 39.67 5.31 51.49
N GLU A 142 39.58 6.64 51.41
CA GLU A 142 38.45 7.33 50.75
C GLU A 142 38.49 7.16 49.22
N LEU A 143 39.70 7.13 48.63
CA LEU A 143 39.89 6.88 47.19
C LEU A 143 39.52 5.45 46.77
N VAL A 144 39.91 4.46 47.58
CA VAL A 144 39.53 3.06 47.31
C VAL A 144 38.01 2.89 47.39
N GLN A 145 37.35 3.59 48.32
CA GLN A 145 35.89 3.56 48.41
C GLN A 145 35.23 4.20 47.17
N SER A 146 35.68 5.40 46.77
CA SER A 146 35.14 6.11 45.59
C SER A 146 35.35 5.32 44.29
N THR A 147 36.55 4.77 44.09
CA THR A 147 36.87 3.96 42.90
C THR A 147 36.01 2.71 42.81
N ASN A 148 35.74 2.03 43.93
CA ASN A 148 34.82 0.89 43.95
C ASN A 148 33.40 1.32 43.58
N GLU A 149 32.89 2.42 44.14
CA GLU A 149 31.55 2.94 43.81
C GLU A 149 31.41 3.31 42.33
N SER A 150 32.45 3.88 41.72
CA SER A 150 32.44 4.22 40.29
C SER A 150 32.56 2.99 39.40
N LEU A 151 33.31 1.96 39.81
CA LEU A 151 33.35 0.66 39.13
C LEU A 151 32.01 -0.06 39.21
N ASP A 152 31.35 -0.04 40.37
CA ASP A 152 30.01 -0.62 40.56
C ASP A 152 28.98 0.05 39.63
N ARG A 153 29.02 1.39 39.49
CA ARG A 153 28.17 2.12 38.55
C ARG A 153 28.43 1.74 37.10
N LEU A 154 29.69 1.52 36.74
CA LEU A 154 30.08 1.13 35.39
C LEU A 154 29.61 -0.31 35.09
N GLU A 155 29.71 -1.21 36.07
CA GLU A 155 29.17 -2.56 36.00
C GLU A 155 27.64 -2.55 35.85
N GLU A 156 26.93 -1.71 36.59
CA GLU A 156 25.47 -1.55 36.49
C GLU A 156 25.04 -1.04 35.10
N ILE A 157 25.74 -0.04 34.55
CA ILE A 157 25.48 0.47 33.20
C ILE A 157 25.77 -0.60 32.15
N LEU A 158 26.84 -1.39 32.29
CA LEU A 158 27.14 -2.49 31.38
C LEU A 158 26.10 -3.61 31.46
N ALA A 159 25.60 -3.92 32.66
CA ALA A 159 24.56 -4.92 32.89
C ALA A 159 23.19 -4.51 32.31
N GLU A 160 22.89 -3.20 32.20
CA GLU A 160 21.64 -2.71 31.61
C GLU A 160 21.53 -3.01 30.10
N LYS A 161 22.65 -3.21 29.39
CA LYS A 161 22.69 -3.43 27.93
C LYS A 161 23.06 -4.84 27.47
N LEU A 162 23.62 -5.69 28.32
CA LEU A 162 23.79 -7.11 28.02
C LEU A 162 22.49 -7.86 28.37
N PRO A 163 21.79 -8.50 27.42
CA PRO A 163 20.72 -9.46 27.74
C PRO A 163 21.26 -10.72 28.42
#